data_AF-A0A2N2S7R5-F1
#
_entry.id   AF-A0A2N2S7R5-F1
#
_cell.length_a   1.000
_cell.length_b   1.000
_cell.length_c   1.000
_cell.angle_alpha   90.00
_cell.angle_beta   90.00
_cell.angle_gamma   90.00
#
_symmetry.space_group_name_H-M   'P 1'
#
loop_
_entity.id
_entity.type
_entity.pdbx_description
1 polymer ?
#
loop_
_entity_poly.entity_id
_entity_poly.type
_entity_poly.pdbx_seq_one_letter_code
_entity_poly.pdbx_strand_id
1 'polypeptide(L)' 'MSAHRYSDAEIAAIYRVIEERRDMRHFLPTPVAPEVLGRILAAAHHAPSVGLMQPWRFIRITDHDLRQDIH' A
#
# COMPACT_ATOMS: atom_id res chain seq x y z
N MET A 1 -0.67 13.78 28.87
CA MET A 1 -0.69 13.09 27.57
C MET A 1 -1.88 12.14 27.54
N SER A 2 -2.64 12.06 26.46
CA SER A 2 -3.75 11.10 26.33
C SER A 2 -3.21 9.67 26.41
N ALA A 3 -3.92 8.78 27.10
CA ALA A 3 -3.59 7.35 27.18
C ALA A 3 -3.53 6.67 25.80
N HIS A 4 -4.07 7.31 24.76
CA HIS A 4 -4.14 6.79 23.39
C HIS A 4 -3.19 7.49 22.42
N ARG A 5 -2.29 8.36 22.91
CA ARG A 5 -1.35 9.07 22.06
C ARG A 5 -0.17 8.16 21.69
N TYR A 6 0.16 8.09 20.40
CA TYR A 6 1.41 7.50 19.93
C TYR A 6 2.64 8.25 20.49
N SER A 7 3.78 7.57 20.55
CA SER A 7 5.07 8.16 20.91
C SER A 7 5.50 9.20 19.88
N ASP A 8 6.39 10.11 20.28
CA ASP A 8 6.91 11.14 19.36
C ASP A 8 7.67 10.52 18.19
N ALA A 9 8.35 9.40 18.42
CA ALA A 9 9.04 8.65 17.37
C ALA A 9 8.07 8.04 16.34
N GLU A 10 6.96 7.43 16.79
CA GLU A 10 5.92 6.90 15.89
C GLU A 10 5.25 8.00 15.08
N ILE A 11 4.92 9.12 15.73
CA ILE A 11 4.33 10.28 15.05
C ILE A 11 5.29 10.81 13.97
N ALA A 12 6.57 10.99 14.30
CA ALA A 12 7.58 11.44 13.34
C ALA A 12 7.73 10.47 12.16
N ALA A 13 7.71 9.15 12.41
CA ALA A 13 7.76 8.14 11.37
C ALA A 13 6.56 8.22 10.41
N ILE A 14 5.34 8.40 10.93
CA ILE A 14 4.13 8.55 10.11
C ILE A 14 4.25 9.77 9.19
N TYR A 15 4.62 10.93 9.75
CA TYR A 15 4.77 12.15 8.95
C TYR A 15 5.84 12.01 7.88
N ARG A 16 6.97 11.39 8.21
CA ARG A 16 8.06 11.12 7.26
C ARG A 16 7.59 10.24 6.10
N VAL A 17 6.86 9.15 6.36
CA VAL A 17 6.33 8.27 5.31
C VAL A 17 5.37 9.02 4.38
N ILE A 18 4.51 9.87 4.93
CA ILE A 18 3.56 10.67 4.16
C ILE A 18 4.28 11.70 3.26
N GLU A 19 5.35 12.31 3.77
CA GLU A 19 6.15 13.31 3.05
C GLU A 19 7.06 12.69 1.98
N GLU A 20 7.67 11.55 2.26
CA GLU A 20 8.65 10.91 1.37
C GLU A 20 8.01 10.14 0.20
N ARG A 21 6.72 9.75 0.31
CA ARG A 21 6.05 8.99 -0.77
C ARG A 21 6.03 9.77 -2.08
N ARG A 22 6.23 9.08 -3.21
CA ARG A 22 6.21 9.65 -4.56
C ARG A 22 5.30 8.82 -5.47
N ASP A 23 4.69 9.50 -6.43
CA ASP A 23 4.06 8.85 -7.59
C ASP A 23 5.16 8.45 -8.58
N MET A 24 5.44 7.15 -8.68
CA MET A 24 6.58 6.63 -9.45
C MET A 24 6.13 6.17 -10.84
N ARG A 25 6.91 6.55 -11.87
CA ARG A 25 6.67 6.17 -13.27
C ARG A 25 7.71 5.22 -13.86
N HIS A 26 8.84 5.05 -13.19
CA HIS A 26 9.91 4.13 -13.59
C HIS A 26 10.19 3.17 -12.44
N PHE A 27 10.21 1.87 -12.73
CA PHE A 27 10.36 0.80 -11.75
C PHE A 27 11.58 -0.06 -12.07
N LEU A 28 12.18 -0.64 -11.03
CA LEU A 28 13.22 -1.65 -11.20
C LEU A 28 12.61 -2.93 -11.80
N PRO A 29 13.37 -3.71 -12.58
CA PRO A 29 12.91 -4.99 -13.10
C PRO A 29 12.80 -6.07 -12.01
N THR A 30 13.32 -5.79 -10.81
CA THR A 30 13.28 -6.71 -9.66
C THR A 30 11.84 -6.96 -9.21
N PRO A 31 11.40 -8.22 -9.16
CA PRO A 31 10.06 -8.55 -8.66
C PRO A 31 9.88 -8.16 -7.19
N VAL A 32 8.65 -7.79 -6.83
CA VAL A 32 8.27 -7.60 -5.42
C VAL A 32 8.18 -8.97 -4.75
N ALA A 33 8.87 -9.14 -3.62
CA ALA A 33 8.84 -10.36 -2.85
C ALA A 33 7.40 -10.69 -2.37
N PRO A 34 6.96 -11.96 -2.40
CA PRO A 34 5.57 -12.32 -2.07
C PRO A 34 5.09 -11.81 -0.70
N GLU A 35 5.95 -11.86 0.31
CA GLU A 35 5.67 -11.39 1.66
C GLU A 35 5.52 -9.87 1.75
N VAL A 36 6.23 -9.11 0.92
CA VAL A 36 6.06 -7.66 0.81
C VAL A 36 4.70 -7.34 0.23
N LEU A 37 4.33 -8.02 -0.87
CA LEU A 37 3.01 -7.87 -1.48
C LEU A 37 1.89 -8.22 -0.49
N GLY A 38 2.05 -9.29 0.29
CA GLY A 38 1.11 -9.67 1.35
C GLY A 38 0.90 -8.56 2.39
N ARG A 39 1.98 -7.92 2.86
CA ARG A 39 1.88 -6.79 3.79
C ARG A 39 1.16 -5.58 3.19
N ILE A 40 1.39 -5.28 1.91
CA ILE A 40 0.73 -4.17 1.21
C ILE A 40 -0.79 -4.43 1.09
N LEU A 41 -1.18 -5.65 0.70
CA LEU A 41 -2.59 -6.01 0.58
C LEU A 41 -3.30 -6.01 1.94
N ALA A 42 -2.64 -6.48 3.00
CA ALA A 42 -3.16 -6.41 4.36
C ALA A 42 -3.35 -4.96 4.82
N ALA A 43 -2.37 -4.08 4.58
CA ALA A 43 -2.48 -2.66 4.88
C ALA A 43 -3.65 -1.99 4.13
N ALA A 44 -3.84 -2.32 2.84
CA ALA A 44 -4.98 -1.82 2.06
C ALA A 44 -6.33 -2.29 2.65
N HIS A 45 -6.39 -3.52 3.16
CA HIS A 45 -7.60 -4.08 3.77
C HIS A 45 -8.00 -3.41 5.10
N HIS A 46 -7.06 -2.75 5.79
CA HIS A 46 -7.33 -1.97 7.00
C HIS A 46 -7.95 -0.59 6.72
N ALA A 47 -8.12 -0.19 5.46
CA ALA A 47 -8.81 1.04 5.12
C ALA A 47 -10.28 1.01 5.63
N PRO A 48 -10.83 2.14 6.08
CA PRO A 48 -12.24 2.21 6.45
C PRO A 48 -13.13 2.04 5.22
N SER A 49 -14.35 1.53 5.43
CA SER A 49 -15.39 1.46 4.40
C SER A 49 -16.77 1.70 5.01
N VAL A 50 -17.68 2.26 4.22
CA VAL A 50 -19.07 2.46 4.66
C VAL A 50 -19.67 1.11 5.05
N GLY A 51 -20.20 1.03 6.27
CA GLY A 51 -20.86 -0.18 6.77
C GLY A 51 -19.96 -1.43 6.81
N LEU A 52 -18.63 -1.27 6.83
CA LEU A 52 -17.68 -2.39 6.72
C LEU A 52 -17.85 -3.20 5.42
N MET A 53 -18.35 -2.59 4.35
CA MET A 53 -18.62 -3.27 3.08
C MET A 53 -17.38 -3.87 2.41
N GLN A 54 -16.21 -3.24 2.61
CA GLN A 54 -14.94 -3.65 1.98
C GLN A 54 -15.08 -3.96 0.47
N PRO A 55 -15.63 -3.03 -0.34
CA PRO A 55 -16.09 -3.34 -1.70
C PRO A 55 -14.94 -3.57 -2.69
N TRP A 56 -13.70 -3.33 -2.29
CA TRP A 56 -12.53 -3.41 -3.16
C TRP A 56 -12.31 -4.82 -3.70
N ARG A 57 -11.68 -4.85 -4.88
CA ARG A 57 -11.09 -6.05 -5.49
C ARG A 57 -9.66 -5.70 -5.84
N PHE A 58 -8.74 -6.60 -5.52
CA PHE A 58 -7.34 -6.48 -5.94
C PHE A 58 -7.12 -7.44 -7.10
N ILE A 59 -6.87 -6.90 -8.29
CA ILE A 59 -6.54 -7.68 -9.48
C ILE A 59 -5.04 -7.55 -9.71
N ARG A 60 -4.32 -8.66 -9.64
CA ARG A 60 -2.88 -8.71 -9.87
C ARG A 60 -2.61 -9.18 -11.30
N ILE A 61 -2.10 -8.28 -12.13
CA ILE A 61 -1.68 -8.60 -13.49
C ILE A 61 -0.19 -8.96 -13.46
N THR A 62 0.12 -10.25 -13.62
CA THR A 62 1.50 -10.76 -13.71
C THR A 62 1.88 -11.20 -15.11
N ASP A 63 0.90 -11.42 -15.97
CA ASP A 63 1.11 -11.73 -17.38
C ASP A 63 1.59 -10.47 -18.10
N HIS A 64 2.72 -10.61 -18.81
CA HIS A 64 3.35 -9.51 -19.52
C HIS A 64 2.57 -9.14 -20.79
N ASP A 65 2.10 -10.13 -21.54
CA ASP A 65 1.41 -9.92 -22.81
C ASP A 65 0.06 -9.25 -22.54
N LEU A 66 -0.68 -9.75 -21.53
CA LEU A 66 -1.91 -9.09 -21.06
C LEU A 66 -1.67 -7.63 -20.62
N ARG A 67 -0.54 -7.35 -19.97
CA ARG A 67 -0.21 -5.99 -19.54
C ARG A 67 0.07 -5.07 -20.73
N GLN A 68 0.67 -5.59 -21.80
CA GLN A 68 0.90 -4.84 -23.04
C GLN A 68 -0.41 -4.55 -23.77
N ASP A 69 -1.33 -5.51 -23.81
CA ASP A 69 -2.61 -5.38 -24.51
C ASP A 69 -3.59 -4.36 -23.88
N ILE A 70 -3.47 -4.11 -22.57
CA ILE A 70 -4.30 -3.13 -21.84
C ILE A 70 -3.84 -1.68 -22.08
N HIS A 71 -2.63 -1.50 -22.63
CA HIS A 71 -1.93 -0.22 -22.65
C HIS A 71 -2.36 0.72 -23.76
#